data_AF-A0A2V9CHW4-F1
#
_entry.id   AF-A0A2V9CHW4-F1
#
_cell.length_a   1.000
_cell.length_b   1.000
_cell.length_c   1.000
_cell.angle_alpha   90.00
_cell.angle_beta   90.00
_cell.angle_gamma   90.00
#
_symmetry.space_group_name_H-M   'P 1'
#
loop_
_entity.id
_entity.type
_entity.pdbx_description
1 polymer ?
#
loop_
_entity_poly.entity_id
_entity_poly.type
_entity_poly.pdbx_seq_one_letter_code
_entity_poly.pdbx_strand_id
1 'polypeptide(L)'
;MPSGDAQRTWFPEMVARLRSNWHDGMSMPALISLRDELDGMLQWIRASRNIRTPIITCSRCGMTAPGAAPHVSVRALILALVRFEIASVDKTGVLEK
;
A
#
# COMPACT_ATOMS: atom_id res chain seq x y z
N MET A 1 1.35 -1.66 -20.10
CA MET A 1 1.48 -1.29 -18.67
C MET A 1 2.94 -0.97 -18.41
N PRO A 2 3.28 0.17 -17.78
CA PRO A 2 4.65 0.49 -17.39
C PRO A 2 5.31 -0.61 -16.55
N SER A 3 6.61 -0.81 -16.71
CA SER A 3 7.37 -1.78 -15.93
C SER A 3 7.23 -1.51 -14.43
N GLY A 4 6.90 -2.54 -13.65
CA GLY A 4 6.76 -2.46 -12.19
C GLY A 4 5.35 -2.16 -11.68
N ASP A 5 4.42 -1.69 -12.52
CA ASP A 5 3.05 -1.39 -12.07
C ASP A 5 2.29 -2.63 -11.58
N ALA A 6 2.61 -3.81 -12.14
CA ALA A 6 2.08 -5.09 -11.66
C ALA A 6 2.30 -5.28 -10.15
N GLN A 7 3.46 -4.85 -9.65
CA GLN A 7 3.93 -5.01 -8.27
C GLN A 7 3.81 -3.72 -7.45
N ARG A 8 3.43 -2.59 -8.06
CA ARG A 8 3.36 -1.29 -7.39
C ARG A 8 2.16 -1.23 -6.45
N THR A 9 2.46 -0.91 -5.18
CA THR A 9 1.45 -0.66 -4.13
C THR A 9 1.21 0.83 -3.91
N TRP A 10 2.26 1.67 -4.00
CA TRP A 10 2.14 3.11 -3.73
C TRP A 10 2.17 3.91 -5.03
N PHE A 11 1.01 4.43 -5.40
CA PHE A 11 0.86 5.38 -6.50
C PHE A 11 0.94 6.83 -6.00
N PRO A 12 1.34 7.81 -6.85
CA PRO A 12 1.47 9.20 -6.44
C PRO A 12 0.22 9.77 -5.75
N GLU A 13 -0.97 9.39 -6.21
CA GLU A 13 -2.26 9.82 -5.66
C GLU A 13 -2.47 9.31 -4.23
N MET A 14 -2.03 8.09 -3.95
CA MET A 14 -2.09 7.51 -2.61
C MET A 14 -1.13 8.21 -1.66
N VAL A 15 0.08 8.55 -2.13
CA VAL A 15 1.07 9.28 -1.31
C VAL A 15 0.58 10.69 -1.01
N ALA A 16 -0.04 11.37 -1.97
CA ALA A 16 -0.66 12.67 -1.76
C ALA A 16 -1.79 12.59 -0.71
N ARG A 17 -2.69 11.60 -0.82
CA ARG A 17 -3.75 11.38 0.17
C ARG A 17 -3.17 11.08 1.55
N LEU A 18 -2.16 10.22 1.64
CA LEU A 18 -1.50 9.89 2.91
C LEU A 18 -0.92 11.15 3.58
N ARG A 19 -0.22 11.99 2.82
CA ARG A 19 0.35 13.27 3.32
C ARG A 19 -0.71 14.24 3.83
N SER A 20 -1.85 14.33 3.16
CA SER A 20 -2.87 15.31 3.52
C SER A 20 -3.74 14.90 4.71
N ASN A 21 -3.86 13.60 5.00
CA ASN A 21 -4.77 13.12 6.05
C ASN A 21 -4.05 12.60 7.28
N TRP A 22 -2.83 12.09 7.14
CA TRP A 22 -2.07 11.66 8.30
C TRP A 22 -1.63 12.88 9.11
N HIS A 23 -1.73 12.77 10.43
CA HIS A 23 -1.18 13.75 11.36
C HIS A 23 -0.70 13.05 12.63
N ASP A 24 0.18 13.76 13.35
CA ASP A 24 0.65 13.33 14.67
C ASP A 24 -0.52 13.23 15.65
N GLY A 25 -0.54 12.19 16.48
CA GLY A 25 -1.62 11.93 17.43
C GLY A 25 -2.90 11.32 16.84
N MET A 26 -2.91 10.93 15.56
CA MET A 26 -4.02 10.15 14.99
C MET A 26 -4.24 8.86 15.77
N SER A 27 -5.50 8.57 16.13
CA SER A 27 -5.86 7.34 16.86
C SER A 27 -5.73 6.10 15.97
N MET A 28 -5.53 4.92 16.56
CA MET A 28 -5.47 3.68 15.79
C MET A 28 -6.72 3.40 14.93
N PRO A 29 -7.95 3.63 15.40
CA PRO A 29 -9.14 3.51 14.56
C PRO A 29 -9.09 4.43 13.33
N ALA A 30 -8.66 5.68 13.49
CA ALA A 30 -8.51 6.60 12.37
C ALA A 30 -7.40 6.15 11.39
N LEU A 31 -6.31 5.58 11.90
CA LEU A 31 -5.24 4.99 11.09
C LEU A 31 -5.73 3.79 10.27
N ILE A 32 -6.58 2.93 10.86
CA ILE A 32 -7.21 1.79 10.18
C ILE A 32 -8.16 2.31 9.08
N SER A 33 -8.98 3.32 9.36
CA SER A 33 -9.84 3.93 8.34
C SER A 33 -9.05 4.54 7.19
N LEU A 34 -7.97 5.28 7.49
CA LEU A 34 -7.07 5.82 6.46
C LEU A 34 -6.43 4.71 5.63
N ARG A 35 -6.04 3.60 6.26
CA ARG A 35 -5.56 2.42 5.53
C ARG A 35 -6.63 1.89 4.59
N ASP A 36 -7.87 1.72 5.05
CA ASP A 36 -8.94 1.11 4.26
C ASP A 36 -9.28 2.00 3.04
N GLU A 37 -9.26 3.33 3.21
CA GLU A 37 -9.36 4.28 2.11
C GLU A 37 -8.23 4.12 1.08
N LEU A 38 -6.97 4.03 1.55
CA LEU A 38 -5.81 3.85 0.67
C LEU A 38 -5.85 2.50 -0.06
N ASP A 39 -6.31 1.43 0.59
CA ASP A 39 -6.49 0.13 -0.05
C ASP A 39 -7.57 0.18 -1.13
N GLY A 40 -8.70 0.84 -0.84
CA GLY A 40 -9.76 1.10 -1.83
C GLY A 40 -9.24 1.89 -3.04
N MET A 41 -8.45 2.94 -2.80
CA MET A 41 -7.79 3.72 -3.85
C MET A 41 -6.85 2.86 -4.70
N LEU A 42 -6.08 1.96 -4.07
CA LEU A 42 -5.20 1.04 -4.78
C LEU A 42 -6.00 0.13 -5.73
N GLN A 43 -7.08 -0.48 -5.24
CA GLN A 43 -7.91 -1.35 -6.09
C GLN A 43 -8.56 -0.57 -7.23
N TRP A 44 -9.05 0.65 -6.95
CA TRP A 44 -9.62 1.52 -7.98
C TRP A 44 -8.59 1.91 -9.05
N ILE A 45 -7.39 2.38 -8.66
CA ILE A 45 -6.32 2.74 -9.62
C ILE A 45 -5.95 1.53 -10.48
N ARG A 46 -5.81 0.36 -9.87
CA ARG A 46 -5.45 -0.87 -10.60
C ARG A 46 -6.53 -1.26 -11.60
N ALA A 47 -7.80 -1.21 -11.21
CA ALA A 47 -8.92 -1.47 -12.09
C ALA A 47 -8.99 -0.45 -13.25
N SER A 48 -8.93 0.85 -12.94
CA SER A 48 -9.01 1.94 -13.92
C SER A 48 -7.86 1.93 -14.92
N ARG A 49 -6.66 1.51 -14.50
CA ARG A 49 -5.48 1.41 -15.37
C ARG A 49 -5.30 0.03 -16.00
N ASN A 50 -6.24 -0.90 -15.79
CA ASN A 50 -6.17 -2.29 -16.24
C ASN A 50 -4.83 -2.98 -15.84
N ILE A 51 -4.39 -2.72 -14.61
CA ILE A 51 -3.16 -3.27 -14.04
C ILE A 51 -3.45 -4.68 -13.54
N ARG A 52 -2.88 -5.68 -14.23
CA ARG A 52 -3.04 -7.08 -13.87
C ARG A 52 -1.98 -7.51 -12.86
N THR A 53 -2.37 -8.39 -11.94
CA THR A 53 -1.42 -9.08 -11.06
C THR A 53 -0.45 -9.93 -11.88
N PRO A 54 0.83 -10.03 -11.47
CA PRO A 54 1.79 -10.85 -12.17
C PRO A 54 1.39 -12.33 -12.07
N ILE A 55 1.59 -13.08 -13.15
CA ILE A 55 1.45 -14.54 -13.13
C ILE A 55 2.70 -15.12 -12.46
N ILE A 56 2.49 -15.98 -11.47
CA ILE A 56 3.53 -16.70 -10.76
C ILE A 56 3.48 -18.16 -11.21
N THR A 57 4.66 -18.72 -11.47
CA THR A 57 4.82 -20.15 -11.76
C THR A 57 5.43 -20.83 -10.55
N CYS A 58 4.77 -21.88 -10.04
CA CYS A 58 5.32 -22.69 -8.96
C CYS A 58 6.48 -23.54 -9.49
N SER A 59 7.69 -23.35 -8.94
CA SER A 59 8.87 -24.13 -9.34
C SER A 59 8.78 -25.62 -8.98
N ARG A 60 7.91 -25.99 -8.03
CA ARG A 60 7.76 -27.39 -7.58
C ARG A 60 6.80 -28.21 -8.44
N CYS A 61 5.68 -27.64 -8.86
CA CYS A 61 4.62 -28.38 -9.56
C CYS A 61 4.26 -27.81 -10.94
N GLY A 62 4.86 -26.70 -11.37
CA GLY A 62 4.62 -26.09 -12.67
C GLY A 62 3.29 -25.33 -12.80
N MET A 63 2.44 -25.32 -11.76
CA MET A 63 1.18 -24.56 -11.80
C MET A 63 1.44 -23.06 -11.98
N THR A 64 0.71 -22.46 -12.91
CA THR A 64 0.71 -21.02 -13.18
C THR A 64 -0.59 -20.39 -12.70
N ALA A 65 -0.50 -19.41 -11.82
CA ALA A 65 -1.67 -18.67 -11.34
C ALA A 65 -1.31 -17.19 -11.11
N PRO A 66 -2.29 -16.27 -11.15
CA PRO A 66 -2.08 -14.91 -10.68
C PRO A 66 -1.54 -14.90 -9.24
N GLY A 67 -0.53 -14.07 -8.98
CA GLY A 67 -0.10 -13.79 -7.63
C GLY A 67 -1.18 -13.07 -6.82
N ALA A 68 -0.98 -12.99 -5.51
CA ALA A 68 -1.85 -12.23 -4.63
C ALA A 68 -1.90 -10.76 -5.08
N ALA A 69 -3.10 -10.18 -5.06
CA ALA A 69 -3.27 -8.75 -5.33
C ALA A 69 -2.51 -7.93 -4.27
N PRO A 70 -1.77 -6.89 -4.68
CA PRO A 70 -1.23 -5.93 -3.73
C PRO A 70 -2.35 -5.31 -2.91
N HIS A 71 -2.11 -5.21 -1.61
CA HIS A 71 -3.00 -4.56 -0.65
C HIS A 71 -2.15 -3.75 0.34
N VAL A 72 -2.78 -2.78 0.98
CA VAL A 72 -2.15 -1.97 2.03
C VAL A 72 -2.52 -2.58 3.38
N SER A 73 -1.53 -2.97 4.18
CA SER A 73 -1.74 -3.31 5.59
C SER A 73 -1.47 -2.09 6.47
N VAL A 74 -1.94 -2.10 7.72
CA VAL A 74 -1.64 -1.02 8.69
C VAL A 74 -0.12 -0.84 8.84
N ARG A 75 0.62 -1.96 8.94
CA ARG A 75 2.08 -1.91 9.00
C ARG A 75 2.71 -1.34 7.73
N ALA A 76 2.20 -1.71 6.54
CA ALA A 76 2.68 -1.13 5.28
C ALA A 76 2.44 0.39 5.22
N LEU A 77 1.32 0.88 5.77
CA LEU A 77 1.03 2.31 5.91
C LEU A 77 2.04 2.99 6.85
N ILE A 78 2.32 2.41 8.02
CA ILE A 78 3.29 2.98 8.97
C ILE A 78 4.70 3.08 8.33
N LEU A 79 5.16 2.01 7.66
CA LEU A 79 6.43 2.01 6.95
C LEU A 79 6.47 3.04 5.80
N ALA A 80 5.33 3.28 5.17
CA ALA A 80 5.22 4.27 4.10
C ALA A 80 5.36 5.71 4.61
N LEU A 81 4.95 6.01 5.85
CA LEU A 81 5.14 7.33 6.45
C LEU A 81 6.63 7.69 6.54
N VAL A 82 7.48 6.74 6.94
CA VAL A 82 8.93 6.92 6.94
C VAL A 82 9.47 7.00 5.52
N ARG A 83 9.10 6.03 4.66
CA ARG A 83 9.60 5.93 3.30
C ARG A 83 9.35 7.19 2.45
N PHE A 84 8.24 7.87 2.68
CA PHE A 84 7.85 9.08 1.95
C PHE A 84 8.12 10.37 2.72
N GLU A 85 8.91 10.29 3.80
CA GLU A 85 9.35 11.43 4.61
C GLU A 85 8.17 12.25 5.17
N ILE A 86 7.07 11.56 5.50
CA ILE A 86 5.85 12.15 6.08
C ILE A 86 5.97 12.23 7.61
N ALA A 87 6.62 11.23 8.21
CA ALA A 87 6.89 11.16 9.65
C ALA A 87 8.33 10.69 9.91
N SER A 88 8.88 11.08 11.06
CA SER A 88 10.17 10.56 11.53
C SER A 88 10.03 9.12 12.06
N VAL A 89 11.16 8.41 12.09
CA VAL A 89 11.25 7.03 12.60
C VAL A 89 10.73 6.93 14.04
N ASP A 90 11.04 7.91 14.89
CA ASP A 90 10.57 7.96 16.29
C ASP A 90 9.04 7.99 16.38
N LYS A 91 8.37 8.75 15.52
CA LYS A 91 6.90 8.87 15.51
C LYS A 91 6.23 7.59 15.04
N THR A 92 6.84 6.89 14.08
CA THR A 92 6.32 5.62 13.57
C THR A 92 6.60 4.44 14.49
N GLY A 93 7.69 4.46 15.26
CA GLY A 93 8.02 3.42 16.23
C GLY A 93 6.98 3.29 17.35
N VAL A 94 6.30 4.38 17.69
CA VAL A 94 5.18 4.38 18.65
C VAL A 94 3.95 3.65 18.08
N LEU A 95 3.76 3.65 16.76
CA LEU A 95 2.63 3.01 16.08
C LEU A 95 2.84 1.51 15.81
N GLU A 96 4.09 1.03 15.82
CA GLU A 96 4.41 -0.40 15.65
C GLU A 96 4.33 -1.21 16.96
N LYS A 97 4.12 -0.54 18.11
CA LYS A 97 4.12 -1.15 19.45
C LYS A 97 2.72 -1.47 19.95
#